data_AF-A0A927CG24-F1
#
_entry.id   AF-A0A927CG24-F1
#
_cell.length_a   1.000
_cell.length_b   1.000
_cell.length_c   1.000
_cell.angle_alpha   90.00
_cell.angle_beta   90.00
_cell.angle_gamma   90.00
#
_symmetry.space_group_name_H-M   'P 1'
#
loop_
_entity.id
_entity.type
_entity.pdbx_description
1 polymer ?
#
loop_
_entity_poly.entity_id
_entity_poly.type
_entity_poly.pdbx_seq_one_letter_code
_entity_poly.pdbx_strand_id
1 'polypeptide(L)' 'MSEIKRGRGYVYAIQYHIVWCVKYRHKLLVEEIDVRLKEILVQIASDNNFTISEIES' A
#
# COMPACT_ATOMS: atom_id res chain seq x y z
N MET A 1 -8.63 -10.13 11.61
CA MET A 1 -10.01 -10.29 11.07
C MET A 1 -10.19 -9.23 10.01
N SER A 2 -10.53 -9.63 8.79
CA SER A 2 -10.73 -8.71 7.67
C SER A 2 -11.93 -7.81 7.92
N GLU A 3 -11.76 -6.50 7.74
CA GLU A 3 -12.83 -5.53 7.87
C GLU A 3 -13.83 -5.68 6.72
N ILE A 4 -15.11 -5.88 7.04
CA ILE A 4 -16.18 -6.06 6.04
C ILE A 4 -16.79 -4.69 5.71
N LYS A 5 -16.64 -4.26 4.45
CA LYS A 5 -17.22 -3.02 3.91
C LYS A 5 -18.56 -3.29 3.24
N ARG A 6 -19.47 -2.32 3.31
CA ARG A 6 -20.82 -2.40 2.73
C ARG A 6 -21.05 -1.22 1.78
N GLY A 7 -21.44 -1.51 0.55
CA GLY A 7 -21.93 -0.55 -0.42
C GLY A 7 -23.46 -0.58 -0.53
N ARG A 8 -24.01 0.17 -1.48
CA ARG A 8 -25.48 0.31 -1.69
C ARG A 8 -26.19 -1.03 -1.97
N GLY A 9 -25.49 -2.03 -2.49
CA GLY A 9 -26.07 -3.35 -2.81
C GLY A 9 -25.08 -4.51 -2.74
N TYR A 10 -23.94 -4.32 -2.09
CA TYR A 10 -22.89 -5.34 -2.01
C TYR A 10 -22.14 -5.26 -0.69
N VAL A 11 -21.62 -6.41 -0.25
CA VAL A 11 -20.82 -6.56 0.96
C VAL A 11 -19.51 -7.22 0.55
N TYR A 12 -18.38 -6.68 0.97
CA TYR A 12 -17.08 -7.12 0.49
C TYR A 12 -15.99 -6.95 1.54
N ALA A 13 -14.96 -7.78 1.43
CA ALA A 13 -13.70 -7.66 2.17
C ALA A 13 -12.57 -7.97 1.18
N ILE A 14 -12.15 -6.95 0.43
CA ILE A 14 -11.16 -7.09 -0.64
C ILE A 14 -9.82 -6.57 -0.12
N GLN A 15 -8.82 -7.45 -0.13
CA GLN A 15 -7.46 -7.17 0.32
C GLN A 15 -6.48 -7.75 -0.71
N TYR A 16 -5.42 -7.01 -0.99
CA TYR A 16 -4.38 -7.42 -1.94
C TYR A 16 -3.02 -7.38 -1.27
N HIS A 17 -2.17 -8.36 -1.59
CA HIS A 17 -0.75 -8.33 -1.27
C HIS A 17 0.02 -7.99 -2.55
N ILE A 18 0.61 -6.79 -2.58
CA ILE A 18 1.29 -6.25 -3.75
C ILE A 18 2.78 -6.19 -3.44
N VAL A 19 3.59 -6.81 -4.30
CA VAL A 19 5.05 -6.85 -4.18
C VAL A 19 5.66 -6.41 -5.51
N TRP A 20 6.66 -5.52 -5.46
CA TRP A 20 7.45 -5.11 -6.62
C TRP A 20 8.93 -4.99 -6.26
N CYS A 21 9.77 -4.70 -7.24
CA CYS A 21 11.19 -4.45 -7.03
C CYS A 21 11.64 -3.21 -7.82
N VAL A 22 12.72 -2.58 -7.37
CA VAL A 22 13.35 -1.49 -8.13
C VAL A 22 13.99 -2.01 -9.41
N LYS A 23 14.18 -1.12 -10.38
CA LYS A 23 14.86 -1.43 -11.64
C LYS A 23 16.25 -2.04 -11.35
N TYR A 24 16.53 -3.19 -11.98
CA TYR A 24 17.75 -3.99 -11.79
C TYR A 24 18.01 -4.52 -10.37
N ARG A 25 17.02 -4.48 -9.46
CA ARG A 25 17.14 -4.97 -8.06
C ARG A 25 18.31 -4.34 -7.28
N HIS A 26 18.66 -3.09 -7.57
CA HIS A 26 19.62 -2.35 -6.75
C HIS A 26 19.10 -2.21 -5.31
N LYS A 27 19.98 -2.28 -4.30
CA LYS A 27 19.61 -2.11 -2.90
C LYS A 27 19.51 -0.62 -2.54
N LEU A 28 18.55 0.08 -3.15
CA LEU A 28 18.36 1.54 -3.01
C LEU A 28 17.27 1.91 -1.99
N LEU A 29 16.39 0.98 -1.64
CA LEU A 29 15.31 1.20 -0.66
C LEU A 29 15.88 1.04 0.76
N VAL A 30 16.73 1.98 1.16
CA VAL A 30 17.36 2.02 2.48
C VAL A 30 17.27 3.43 3.05
N GLU A 31 17.32 3.52 4.38
CA GLU A 31 17.41 4.79 5.12
C GLU A 31 16.33 5.80 4.69
N GLU A 32 16.75 7.02 4.30
CA GLU A 32 15.85 8.13 3.95
C GLU A 32 15.01 7.85 2.70
N ILE A 33 15.52 7.04 1.76
CA ILE A 33 14.81 6.71 0.52
C ILE A 33 13.59 5.84 0.84
N ASP A 34 13.73 4.89 1.77
CA ASP A 34 12.62 4.05 2.23
C ASP A 34 11.53 4.89 2.91
N VAL A 35 11.93 5.75 3.84
CA VAL A 35 11.01 6.64 4.56
C VAL A 35 10.22 7.51 3.58
N ARG A 36 10.92 8.16 2.63
CA ARG A 36 10.26 9.03 1.65
C ARG A 36 9.34 8.27 0.71
N LEU A 37 9.71 7.05 0.31
CA LEU A 37 8.86 6.18 -0.50
C LEU A 37 7.56 5.83 0.23
N LYS A 38 7.65 5.44 1.50
CA LYS A 38 6.48 5.12 2.34
C LYS A 38 5.54 6.32 2.48
N GLU A 39 6.07 7.53 2.69
CA GLU A 39 5.26 8.76 2.71
C GLU A 39 4.49 9.00 1.42
N ILE A 40 5.17 8.84 0.27
CA ILE A 40 4.54 9.01 -1.05
C ILE A 40 3.43 7.97 -1.25
N LEU A 41 3.65 6.72 -0.86
CA LEU A 41 2.66 5.66 -0.98
C LEU A 41 1.43 5.92 -0.10
N VAL A 42 1.63 6.43 1.12
CA VAL A 42 0.53 6.84 2.01
C VAL A 42 -0.25 8.02 1.41
N GLN A 43 0.43 9.00 0.82
CA GLN A 43 -0.23 10.10 0.13
C GLN A 43 -1.08 9.61 -1.05
N ILE A 44 -0.52 8.74 -1.90
CA ILE A 44 -1.25 8.15 -3.03
C ILE A 44 -2.47 7.35 -2.54
N ALA A 45 -2.33 6.62 -1.44
CA ALA A 45 -3.44 5.88 -0.84
C ALA A 45 -4.57 6.81 -0.38
N SER A 46 -4.23 7.91 0.27
CA SER A 46 -5.18 8.96 0.66
C SER A 46 -5.89 9.55 -0.57
N ASP A 47 -5.13 9.91 -1.61
CA ASP A 47 -5.65 10.57 -2.81
C ASP A 47 -6.59 9.65 -3.61
N ASN A 48 -6.37 8.33 -3.54
CA ASN A 48 -7.17 7.33 -4.27
C ASN A 48 -8.15 6.55 -3.38
N ASN A 49 -8.32 6.97 -2.12
CA ASN A 49 -9.25 6.38 -1.16
C ASN A 49 -9.07 4.87 -0.93
N PHE A 50 -7.84 4.36 -0.95
CA PHE A 50 -7.54 2.99 -0.53
C PHE A 50 -6.78 2.95 0.80
N THR A 51 -6.90 1.82 1.51
CA THR A 51 -6.30 1.64 2.83
C THR A 51 -5.10 0.74 2.71
N ILE A 52 -3.95 1.19 3.21
CA ILE A 52 -2.75 0.36 3.37
C ILE A 52 -2.83 -0.28 4.76
N SER A 53 -2.96 -1.61 4.82
CA SER A 53 -2.95 -2.34 6.10
C SER A 53 -1.53 -2.47 6.65
N GLU A 54 -0.58 -2.84 5.79
CA GLU A 54 0.82 -3.09 6.12
C GLU A 54 1.69 -2.66 4.93
N ILE A 55 2.89 -2.15 5.21
CA ILE A 55 3.86 -1.71 4.20
C ILE A 55 5.27 -1.98 4.69
N GLU A 56 6.02 -2.79 3.95
CA GLU A 56 7.42 -3.11 4.24
C GLU A 56 8.25 -3.10 2.96
N SER A 57 9.53 -2.75 3.10
CA SER A 57 10.48 -2.51 2.01
C SER A 57 11.71 -3.39 2.12
#